data_AF-A0A6A5GI52-F1
#
_entry.id   AF-A0A6A5GI52-F1
#
_cell.length_a   1.000
_cell.length_b   1.000
_cell.length_c   1.000
_cell.angle_alpha   90.00
_cell.angle_beta   90.00
_cell.angle_gamma   90.00
#
_symmetry.space_group_name_H-M   'P 1'
#
loop_
_entity.id
_entity.type
_entity.pdbx_description
1 polymer ?
#
loop_
_entity_poly.entity_id
_entity_poly.type
_entity_poly.pdbx_seq_one_letter_code
_entity_poly.pdbx_strand_id
1 'polypeptide(L)'
;MLDVVDSIMNDCWKLLGAGSHHELIACPDATAIYNEMNEDWKFIVPQIPCCCKNHDMYKTIWKEKAQPRINSMSDVILESMEKFLKHYQPEKYSKELSAILIWLGLVMKRVAHFAEQESIHLPPLYSVNPTNETKLVIRAFSVGNNLFVMAHELLKTLKDRNKDVSGFEEEVLRMPRLSTLSYREVLQKIDRNVLKNLEFVKMKRIMLMFAQTPIPTYDGAYCIFASEVLYELLVDMIVAKKVFHTIGEESWTHIKKFFKSTKCYFDESRGV
;
A
#
# COMPACT_ATOMS: atom_id res chain seq x y z
N MET A 1 17.42 -13.94 -19.13
CA MET A 1 17.13 -12.57 -19.61
C MET A 1 15.93 -11.97 -18.87
N LEU A 2 14.86 -12.74 -18.68
CA LEU A 2 13.79 -12.44 -17.72
C LEU A 2 14.35 -12.18 -16.30
N ASP A 3 15.31 -13.00 -15.86
CA ASP A 3 15.98 -12.82 -14.55
C ASP A 3 16.67 -11.45 -14.39
N VAL A 4 17.10 -10.83 -15.51
CA VAL A 4 17.70 -9.48 -15.50
C VAL A 4 16.65 -8.45 -15.16
N VAL A 5 15.51 -8.53 -15.84
CA VAL A 5 14.38 -7.61 -15.70
C VAL A 5 13.83 -7.71 -14.29
N ASP A 6 13.59 -8.94 -13.81
CA ASP A 6 13.08 -9.19 -12.47
C ASP A 6 14.04 -8.69 -11.40
N SER A 7 15.35 -8.90 -11.57
CA SER A 7 16.35 -8.40 -10.62
C SER A 7 16.37 -6.87 -10.56
N ILE A 8 16.37 -6.18 -11.71
CA ILE A 8 16.41 -4.71 -11.73
C ILE A 8 15.11 -4.12 -11.19
N MET A 9 13.96 -4.70 -11.55
CA MET A 9 12.66 -4.30 -11.02
C MET A 9 12.62 -4.48 -9.50
N ASN A 10 13.11 -5.59 -8.97
CA ASN A 10 13.16 -5.82 -7.52
C ASN A 10 14.02 -4.80 -6.79
N ASP A 11 15.17 -4.40 -7.36
CA ASP A 11 16.01 -3.37 -6.74
C ASP A 11 15.35 -1.99 -6.78
N CYS A 12 14.64 -1.67 -7.86
CA CYS A 12 13.80 -0.46 -7.91
C CYS A 12 12.68 -0.52 -6.87
N TRP A 13 11.97 -1.65 -6.74
CA TRP A 13 10.89 -1.81 -5.77
C TRP A 13 11.35 -1.73 -4.32
N LYS A 14 12.53 -2.27 -3.99
CA LYS A 14 13.11 -2.12 -2.64
C LYS A 14 13.34 -0.65 -2.29
N LEU A 15 13.81 0.14 -3.25
CA LEU A 15 14.12 1.55 -3.07
C LEU A 15 12.83 2.38 -2.93
N LEU A 16 11.82 2.06 -3.75
CA LEU A 16 10.50 2.67 -3.70
C LEU A 16 9.69 2.24 -2.47
N GLY A 17 10.00 1.08 -1.91
CA GLY A 17 9.38 0.49 -0.71
C GLY A 17 10.03 0.90 0.61
N ALA A 18 11.07 1.73 0.59
CA ALA A 18 11.81 2.16 1.78
C ALA A 18 11.14 3.30 2.58
N GLY A 19 9.97 3.78 2.13
CA GLY A 19 9.16 4.80 2.81
C GLY A 19 8.11 4.21 3.77
N SER A 20 7.48 5.08 4.55
CA SER A 20 6.34 4.73 5.42
C SER A 20 5.06 4.59 4.58
N HIS A 21 4.90 3.48 3.86
CA HIS A 21 3.81 3.25 2.88
C HIS A 21 2.47 2.84 3.50
N HIS A 22 2.07 3.46 4.62
CA HIS A 22 0.74 3.27 5.19
C HIS A 22 -0.32 4.12 4.48
N GLU A 23 0.12 5.01 3.58
CA GLU A 23 -0.76 5.85 2.78
C GLU A 23 -1.48 5.00 1.72
N LEU A 24 -2.81 5.12 1.66
CA LEU A 24 -3.62 4.46 0.65
C LEU A 24 -3.34 5.04 -0.73
N ILE A 25 -3.24 4.15 -1.72
CA ILE A 25 -3.10 4.49 -3.13
C ILE A 25 -4.38 4.05 -3.85
N ALA A 26 -5.04 4.98 -4.54
CA ALA A 26 -6.16 4.64 -5.42
C ALA A 26 -5.64 3.78 -6.58
N CYS A 27 -6.26 2.63 -6.84
CA CYS A 27 -5.87 1.76 -7.95
C CYS A 27 -6.60 2.21 -9.23
N PRO A 28 -5.89 2.54 -10.32
CA PRO A 28 -6.48 3.08 -11.55
C PRO A 28 -7.12 1.96 -12.39
N ASP A 29 -7.88 2.36 -13.41
CA ASP A 29 -8.41 1.44 -14.42
C ASP A 29 -7.26 0.88 -15.28
N ALA A 30 -6.99 -0.43 -15.12
CA ALA A 30 -5.97 -1.16 -15.88
C ALA A 30 -6.15 -1.07 -17.40
N THR A 31 -7.39 -0.86 -17.87
CA THR A 31 -7.71 -0.75 -19.29
C THR A 31 -7.23 0.57 -19.89
N ALA A 32 -7.36 1.66 -19.14
CA ALA A 32 -6.86 2.97 -19.53
C ALA A 32 -5.33 2.95 -19.64
N ILE A 33 -4.66 2.33 -18.66
CA ILE A 33 -3.20 2.16 -18.65
C ILE A 33 -2.73 1.41 -19.90
N TYR A 34 -3.36 0.29 -20.23
CA TYR A 34 -2.98 -0.53 -21.39
C TYR A 34 -3.07 0.23 -22.71
N ASN A 35 -4.15 0.99 -22.91
CA ASN A 35 -4.36 1.74 -24.15
C ASN A 35 -3.36 2.89 -24.32
N GLU A 36 -3.04 3.60 -23.24
CA GLU A 36 -2.03 4.66 -23.27
C GLU A 36 -0.60 4.12 -23.49
N MET A 37 -0.27 2.96 -22.90
CA MET A 37 1.03 2.29 -23.12
C MET A 37 1.26 1.98 -24.61
N ASN A 38 0.20 1.64 -25.34
CA ASN A 38 0.28 1.29 -26.75
C ASN A 38 0.51 2.52 -27.67
N GLU A 39 0.17 3.73 -27.22
CA GLU A 39 0.42 4.98 -27.96
C GLU A 39 1.86 5.47 -27.81
N ASP A 40 2.40 5.47 -26.58
CA ASP A 40 3.80 5.82 -26.29
C ASP A 40 4.79 4.87 -27.00
N TRP A 41 4.39 3.60 -27.14
CA TRP A 41 5.17 2.56 -27.83
C TRP A 41 5.53 2.93 -29.27
N LYS A 42 4.63 3.61 -29.99
CA LYS A 42 4.82 3.98 -31.40
C LYS A 42 5.92 5.02 -31.61
N PHE A 43 6.23 5.84 -30.60
CA PHE A 43 7.20 6.93 -30.72
C PHE A 43 8.63 6.56 -30.32
N ILE A 44 8.82 5.59 -29.42
CA ILE A 44 10.13 5.33 -28.81
C ILE A 44 10.90 4.21 -29.53
N VAL A 45 10.21 3.17 -29.98
CA VAL A 45 10.82 1.99 -30.62
C VAL A 45 11.52 2.30 -31.96
N PRO A 46 11.01 3.20 -32.84
CA PRO A 46 11.64 3.43 -34.15
C PRO A 46 12.90 4.31 -34.13
N GLN A 47 13.17 5.06 -33.05
CA GLN A 47 14.15 6.18 -33.08
C GLN A 47 15.48 5.94 -32.35
N ILE A 48 15.76 4.73 -31.85
CA ILE A 48 17.00 4.47 -31.13
C ILE A 48 17.97 3.71 -32.05
N PRO A 49 19.09 4.33 -32.47
CA PRO A 49 20.07 3.66 -33.30
C PRO A 49 20.60 2.42 -32.59
N CYS A 50 20.40 1.26 -33.20
CA CYS A 50 20.78 -0.07 -32.71
C CYS A 50 22.31 -0.31 -32.71
N CYS A 51 23.12 0.73 -32.59
CA CYS A 51 24.54 0.71 -32.92
C CYS A 51 25.37 1.74 -32.14
N CYS A 52 25.28 1.72 -30.81
CA CYS A 52 26.33 2.29 -29.98
C CYS A 52 27.42 1.23 -29.81
N LYS A 53 28.51 1.32 -30.57
CA LYS A 53 29.68 0.41 -30.42
C LYS A 53 30.40 0.57 -29.07
N ASN A 54 30.01 1.55 -28.25
CA ASN A 54 30.63 1.88 -26.98
C ASN A 54 29.57 2.00 -25.88
N HIS A 55 29.72 1.16 -24.84
CA HIS A 55 28.83 1.05 -23.69
C HIS A 55 28.66 2.38 -22.94
N ASP A 56 29.72 3.19 -22.85
CA ASP A 56 29.69 4.46 -22.12
C ASP A 56 28.91 5.55 -22.85
N MET A 57 29.04 5.63 -24.17
CA MET A 57 28.27 6.57 -24.99
C MET A 57 26.76 6.29 -24.90
N TYR A 58 26.41 5.00 -24.79
CA TYR A 58 25.03 4.56 -24.59
C TYR A 58 24.50 4.95 -23.20
N LYS A 59 25.29 4.80 -22.12
CA LYS A 59 24.91 5.25 -20.77
C LYS A 59 24.61 6.74 -20.72
N THR A 60 25.44 7.55 -21.36
CA THR A 60 25.25 9.00 -21.42
C THR A 60 23.93 9.35 -22.10
N ILE A 61 23.64 8.75 -23.27
CA ILE A 61 22.38 8.98 -23.99
C ILE A 61 21.18 8.52 -23.15
N TRP A 62 21.29 7.38 -22.47
CA TRP A 62 20.23 6.90 -21.59
C TRP A 62 19.99 7.85 -20.42
N LYS A 63 21.04 8.29 -19.70
CA LYS A 63 20.91 9.28 -18.62
C LYS A 63 20.28 10.57 -19.12
N GLU A 64 20.79 11.16 -20.19
CA GLU A 64 20.25 12.41 -20.74
C GLU A 64 18.75 12.31 -21.09
N LYS A 65 18.30 11.17 -21.62
CA LYS A 65 16.90 10.97 -21.99
C LYS A 65 16.01 10.52 -20.82
N ALA A 66 16.57 9.82 -19.83
CA ALA A 66 15.83 9.23 -18.72
C ALA A 66 15.79 10.15 -17.49
N GLN A 67 16.86 10.86 -17.15
CA GLN A 67 16.94 11.76 -15.98
C GLN A 67 15.75 12.74 -15.91
N PRO A 68 15.34 13.41 -17.01
CA PRO A 68 14.22 14.36 -16.97
C PRO A 68 12.86 13.70 -16.76
N ARG A 69 12.77 12.37 -16.90
CA ARG A 69 11.51 11.61 -16.92
C ARG A 69 11.31 10.69 -15.72
N ILE A 70 12.40 10.16 -15.16
CA ILE A 70 12.37 9.20 -14.03
C ILE A 70 13.32 9.60 -12.90
N ASN A 71 13.85 10.83 -12.95
CA ASN A 71 14.69 11.44 -11.91
C ASN A 71 15.83 10.49 -11.46
N SER A 72 16.07 10.33 -10.15
CA SER A 72 17.15 9.48 -9.62
C SER A 72 16.92 7.98 -9.79
N MET A 73 15.75 7.56 -10.29
CA MET A 73 15.55 6.16 -10.65
C MET A 73 16.31 5.80 -11.94
N SER A 74 16.72 6.77 -12.76
CA SER A 74 17.63 6.54 -13.90
C SER A 74 18.95 5.93 -13.42
N ASP A 75 19.50 6.45 -12.33
CA ASP A 75 20.76 6.01 -11.73
C ASP A 75 20.60 4.62 -11.10
N VAL A 76 19.49 4.35 -10.39
CA VAL A 76 19.18 3.04 -9.79
C VAL A 76 19.06 1.94 -10.85
N ILE A 77 18.34 2.20 -11.94
CA ILE A 77 18.17 1.24 -13.04
C ILE A 77 19.53 0.95 -13.68
N LEU A 78 20.34 1.99 -13.92
CA LEU A 78 21.66 1.85 -14.51
C LEU A 78 22.62 1.08 -13.60
N GLU A 79 22.69 1.41 -12.31
CA GLU A 79 23.55 0.72 -11.34
C GLU A 79 23.16 -0.76 -11.19
N SER A 80 21.86 -1.04 -11.13
CA SER A 80 21.35 -2.42 -11.05
C SER A 80 21.66 -3.20 -12.32
N MET A 81 21.58 -2.56 -13.48
CA MET A 81 21.98 -3.15 -14.75
C MET A 81 23.50 -3.40 -14.80
N GLU A 82 24.33 -2.46 -14.33
CA GLU A 82 25.79 -2.62 -14.29
C GLU A 82 26.23 -3.79 -13.41
N LYS A 83 25.57 -4.00 -12.26
CA LYS A 83 25.80 -5.21 -11.43
C LYS A 83 25.53 -6.48 -12.24
N PHE A 84 24.48 -6.48 -13.05
CA PHE A 84 24.13 -7.62 -13.88
C PHE A 84 25.11 -7.81 -15.06
N LEU A 85 25.55 -6.73 -15.70
CA LEU A 85 26.51 -6.76 -16.81
C LEU A 85 27.88 -7.29 -16.40
N LYS A 86 28.29 -7.15 -15.14
CA LYS A 86 29.53 -7.78 -14.63
C LYS A 86 29.54 -9.30 -14.78
N HIS A 87 28.37 -9.93 -14.91
CA HIS A 87 28.22 -11.38 -15.02
C HIS A 87 27.99 -11.88 -16.46
N TYR A 88 27.91 -10.99 -17.47
CA TYR A 88 27.60 -11.33 -18.86
C TYR A 88 28.50 -10.57 -19.83
N GLN A 89 28.75 -11.12 -21.03
CA GLN A 89 29.53 -10.44 -22.08
C GLN A 89 28.68 -9.34 -22.75
N PRO A 90 28.88 -8.03 -22.43
CA PRO A 90 27.97 -6.96 -22.85
C PRO A 90 28.00 -6.74 -24.36
N GLU A 91 29.11 -7.06 -25.03
CA GLU A 91 29.24 -6.89 -26.49
C GLU A 91 28.31 -7.85 -27.25
N LYS A 92 28.02 -9.02 -26.68
CA LYS A 92 27.21 -10.07 -27.32
C LYS A 92 25.70 -9.81 -27.27
N TYR A 93 25.23 -9.03 -26.29
CA TYR A 93 23.79 -8.83 -26.02
C TYR A 93 23.38 -7.35 -26.03
N SER A 94 24.18 -6.50 -26.68
CA SER A 94 24.01 -5.04 -26.64
C SER A 94 22.61 -4.57 -27.07
N LYS A 95 21.98 -5.27 -28.03
CA LYS A 95 20.62 -4.94 -28.51
C LYS A 95 19.55 -5.29 -27.48
N GLU A 96 19.62 -6.49 -26.91
CA GLU A 96 18.66 -6.99 -25.93
C GLU A 96 18.77 -6.22 -24.62
N LEU A 97 19.99 -5.91 -24.19
CA LEU A 97 20.27 -5.05 -23.04
C LEU A 97 19.72 -3.63 -23.24
N SER A 98 19.85 -3.10 -24.45
CA SER A 98 19.28 -1.80 -24.79
C SER A 98 17.76 -1.81 -24.72
N ALA A 99 17.13 -2.88 -25.23
CA ALA A 99 15.69 -3.06 -25.17
C ALA A 99 15.18 -3.18 -23.72
N ILE A 100 15.89 -3.94 -22.87
CA ILE A 100 15.54 -4.10 -21.44
C ILE A 100 15.54 -2.75 -20.72
N LEU A 101 16.58 -1.93 -20.89
CA LEU A 101 16.63 -0.63 -20.26
C LEU A 101 15.50 0.28 -20.71
N ILE A 102 15.21 0.32 -22.01
CA ILE A 102 14.09 1.10 -22.56
C ILE A 102 12.78 0.69 -21.89
N TRP A 103 12.53 -0.61 -21.77
CA TRP A 103 11.36 -1.15 -21.08
C TRP A 103 11.31 -0.73 -19.62
N LEU A 104 12.41 -0.85 -18.88
CA LEU A 104 12.49 -0.47 -17.47
C LEU A 104 12.23 1.03 -17.28
N GLY A 105 12.84 1.89 -18.10
CA GLY A 105 12.60 3.33 -18.05
C GLY A 105 11.16 3.70 -18.43
N LEU A 106 10.54 2.99 -19.37
CA LEU A 106 9.13 3.17 -19.71
C LEU A 106 8.20 2.81 -18.55
N VAL A 107 8.43 1.66 -17.92
CA VAL A 107 7.68 1.22 -16.74
C VAL A 107 7.82 2.25 -15.62
N MET A 108 9.05 2.66 -15.29
CA MET A 108 9.28 3.63 -14.21
C MET A 108 8.72 5.02 -14.51
N LYS A 109 8.76 5.48 -15.77
CA LYS A 109 8.11 6.73 -16.20
C LYS A 109 6.60 6.65 -15.98
N ARG A 110 5.98 5.51 -16.31
CA ARG A 110 4.54 5.32 -16.12
C ARG A 110 4.17 5.22 -14.65
N VAL A 111 4.96 4.55 -13.83
CA VAL A 111 4.79 4.55 -12.38
C VAL A 111 4.89 5.97 -11.82
N ALA A 112 5.86 6.78 -12.28
CA ALA A 112 6.00 8.17 -11.87
C ALA A 112 4.80 9.04 -12.30
N HIS A 113 4.36 8.91 -13.56
CA HIS A 113 3.20 9.63 -14.07
C HIS A 113 1.91 9.25 -13.34
N PHE A 114 1.73 7.96 -13.05
CA PHE A 114 0.64 7.48 -12.23
C PHE A 114 0.69 8.07 -10.82
N ALA A 115 1.87 8.04 -10.20
CA ALA A 115 2.08 8.66 -8.90
C ALA A 115 1.74 10.16 -8.91
N GLU A 116 2.07 10.86 -10.00
CA GLU A 116 1.70 12.26 -10.21
C GLU A 116 0.19 12.48 -10.35
N GLN A 117 -0.49 11.74 -11.23
CA GLN A 117 -1.94 11.88 -11.46
C GLN A 117 -2.75 11.65 -10.19
N GLU A 118 -2.40 10.62 -9.44
CA GLU A 118 -3.11 10.23 -8.21
C GLU A 118 -2.55 10.91 -6.95
N SER A 119 -1.58 11.83 -7.09
CA SER A 119 -0.93 12.50 -5.96
C SER A 119 -0.39 11.52 -4.90
N ILE A 120 0.28 10.45 -5.35
CA ILE A 120 0.87 9.41 -4.49
C ILE A 120 2.30 9.80 -4.12
N HIS A 121 2.61 9.92 -2.84
CA HIS A 121 3.99 10.16 -2.43
C HIS A 121 4.84 8.89 -2.60
N LEU A 122 5.64 8.83 -3.68
CA LEU A 122 6.49 7.69 -4.04
C LEU A 122 7.93 8.16 -4.37
N PRO A 123 8.69 8.64 -3.37
CA PRO A 123 10.05 9.07 -3.60
C PRO A 123 10.95 7.87 -4.00
N PRO A 124 11.94 8.08 -4.88
CA PRO A 124 12.29 9.36 -5.50
C PRO A 124 11.60 9.62 -6.86
N LEU A 125 10.72 8.72 -7.31
CA LEU A 125 10.04 8.84 -8.61
C LEU A 125 9.11 10.05 -8.65
N TYR A 126 8.34 10.24 -7.59
CA TYR A 126 7.45 11.39 -7.46
C TYR A 126 7.26 11.70 -5.98
N SER A 127 7.59 12.92 -5.61
CA SER A 127 7.36 13.42 -4.26
C SER A 127 6.26 14.45 -4.32
N VAL A 128 5.10 14.12 -3.75
CA VAL A 128 4.10 15.14 -3.45
C VAL A 128 4.68 16.03 -2.36
N ASN A 129 4.80 17.33 -2.64
CA ASN A 129 4.88 18.32 -1.57
C ASN A 129 3.47 18.50 -1.03
N PRO A 130 3.20 18.16 0.24
CA PRO A 130 1.92 18.42 0.89
C PRO A 130 1.48 19.88 0.67
N THR A 131 0.57 20.13 -0.27
CA THR A 131 -0.13 21.42 -0.31
C THR A 131 -1.28 21.34 0.69
N ASN A 132 -1.74 22.50 1.18
CA ASN A 132 -2.90 22.55 2.07
C ASN A 132 -4.21 22.08 1.41
N GLU A 133 -4.22 21.91 0.08
CA GLU A 133 -5.38 21.57 -0.74
C GLU A 133 -5.53 20.07 -1.03
N THR A 134 -4.48 19.25 -0.81
CA THR A 134 -4.56 17.80 -1.00
C THR A 134 -5.49 17.20 0.05
N LYS A 135 -6.53 16.48 -0.41
CA LYS A 135 -7.43 15.75 0.50
C LYS A 135 -6.67 14.68 1.26
N LEU A 136 -6.96 14.56 2.55
CA LEU A 136 -6.40 13.55 3.43
C LEU A 136 -7.27 12.31 3.38
N VAL A 137 -6.70 11.24 2.85
CA VAL A 137 -7.40 9.96 2.71
C VAL A 137 -7.42 9.24 4.06
N ILE A 138 -8.61 8.84 4.50
CA ILE A 138 -8.85 8.07 5.72
C ILE A 138 -9.55 6.76 5.35
N ARG A 139 -9.02 5.63 5.84
CA ARG A 139 -9.67 4.33 5.69
C ARG A 139 -10.94 4.26 6.52
N ALA A 140 -12.05 4.00 5.85
CA ALA A 140 -13.31 3.67 6.48
C ALA A 140 -13.63 2.19 6.28
N PHE A 141 -13.96 1.50 7.35
CA PHE A 141 -14.36 0.10 7.36
C PHE A 141 -15.86 0.02 7.65
N SER A 142 -16.52 -1.02 7.15
CA SER A 142 -17.97 -1.19 7.34
C SER A 142 -18.34 -2.53 7.92
N VAL A 143 -19.26 -2.51 8.87
CA VAL A 143 -19.96 -3.69 9.41
C VAL A 143 -21.45 -3.38 9.33
N GLY A 144 -22.16 -4.10 8.45
CA GLY A 144 -23.54 -3.75 8.10
C GLY A 144 -23.61 -2.33 7.52
N ASN A 145 -24.46 -1.49 8.12
CA ASN A 145 -24.66 -0.09 7.71
C ASN A 145 -23.76 0.90 8.47
N ASN A 146 -22.96 0.42 9.43
CA ASN A 146 -22.10 1.27 10.24
C ASN A 146 -20.72 1.42 9.59
N LEU A 147 -20.21 2.65 9.59
CA LEU A 147 -18.87 3.00 9.14
C LEU A 147 -18.01 3.41 10.33
N PHE A 148 -16.77 2.96 10.34
CA PHE A 148 -15.79 3.26 11.39
C PHE A 148 -14.40 3.47 10.80
N VAL A 149 -13.60 4.27 11.49
CA VAL A 149 -12.20 4.58 11.15
C VAL A 149 -11.29 4.22 12.31
N MET A 150 -10.01 3.92 12.05
CA MET A 150 -9.05 3.69 13.13
C MET A 150 -8.69 5.03 13.79
N ALA A 151 -8.88 5.12 15.10
CA ALA A 151 -8.78 6.38 15.85
C ALA A 151 -7.37 6.97 15.80
N HIS A 152 -6.36 6.13 16.06
CA HIS A 152 -4.95 6.54 16.04
C HIS A 152 -4.43 6.86 14.63
N GLU A 153 -4.95 6.19 13.60
CA GLU A 153 -4.64 6.51 12.20
C GLU A 153 -5.19 7.90 11.84
N LEU A 154 -6.45 8.17 12.17
CA LEU A 154 -7.07 9.49 11.96
C LEU A 154 -6.28 10.61 12.65
N LEU A 155 -5.93 10.41 13.93
CA LEU A 155 -5.15 11.39 14.70
C LEU A 155 -3.79 11.65 14.05
N LYS A 156 -3.05 10.59 13.67
CA LYS A 156 -1.74 10.71 13.03
C LYS A 156 -1.83 11.44 11.70
N THR A 157 -2.74 11.04 10.81
CA THR A 157 -2.91 11.67 9.49
C THR A 157 -3.20 13.17 9.59
N LEU A 158 -4.00 13.59 10.57
CA LEU A 158 -4.30 14.99 10.81
C LEU A 158 -3.11 15.77 11.37
N LYS A 159 -2.37 15.19 12.33
CA LYS A 159 -1.16 15.78 12.92
C LYS A 159 -0.03 15.95 11.91
N ASP A 160 0.22 14.93 11.09
CA ASP A 160 1.26 14.96 10.05
C ASP A 160 1.02 16.09 9.03
N ARG A 161 -0.19 16.66 9.00
CA ARG A 161 -0.61 17.74 8.11
C ARG A 161 -0.97 19.02 8.86
N ASN A 162 -0.50 19.15 10.10
CA ASN A 162 -0.71 20.31 10.98
C ASN A 162 -2.18 20.76 11.06
N LYS A 163 -3.12 19.81 11.04
CA LYS A 163 -4.54 20.10 11.25
C LYS A 163 -4.86 20.12 12.73
N ASP A 164 -5.87 20.91 13.11
CA ASP A 164 -6.33 20.97 14.49
C ASP A 164 -7.01 19.65 14.91
N VAL A 165 -6.52 19.08 16.00
CA VAL A 165 -6.98 17.80 16.60
C VAL A 165 -7.40 17.97 18.06
N SER A 166 -7.43 19.20 18.57
CA SER A 166 -7.70 19.51 19.98
C SER A 166 -9.04 18.95 20.49
N GLY A 167 -10.02 18.79 19.61
CA GLY A 167 -11.34 18.24 19.94
C GLY A 167 -11.38 16.76 20.32
N PHE A 168 -10.33 15.97 20.03
CA PHE A 168 -10.35 14.53 20.28
C PHE A 168 -8.98 13.87 20.55
N GLU A 169 -7.89 14.63 20.50
CA GLU A 169 -6.53 14.09 20.70
C GLU A 169 -6.36 13.36 22.04
N GLU A 170 -6.68 14.02 23.16
CA GLU A 170 -6.54 13.44 24.50
C GLU A 170 -7.35 12.16 24.70
N GLU A 171 -8.53 12.09 24.09
CA GLU A 171 -9.39 10.92 24.12
C GLU A 171 -8.73 9.76 23.37
N VAL A 172 -8.26 10.00 22.13
CA VAL A 172 -7.61 8.97 21.32
C VAL A 172 -6.30 8.49 21.95
N LEU A 173 -5.51 9.37 22.55
CA LEU A 173 -4.28 8.97 23.23
C LEU A 173 -4.52 8.04 24.43
N ARG A 174 -5.71 8.08 25.04
CA ARG A 174 -6.12 7.17 26.13
C ARG A 174 -6.78 5.89 25.63
N MET A 175 -7.17 5.84 24.36
CA MET A 175 -7.77 4.66 23.76
C MET A 175 -6.72 3.57 23.46
N PRO A 176 -7.07 2.28 23.56
CA PRO A 176 -6.24 1.19 23.06
C PRO A 176 -5.79 1.39 21.61
N ARG A 177 -4.63 0.82 21.24
CA ARG A 177 -3.96 1.04 19.95
C ARG A 177 -4.84 0.81 18.71
N LEU A 178 -5.73 -0.18 18.77
CA LEU A 178 -6.58 -0.60 17.63
C LEU A 178 -8.01 -0.06 17.72
N SER A 179 -8.24 0.93 18.57
CA SER A 179 -9.60 1.46 18.79
C SER A 179 -10.15 2.14 17.55
N THR A 180 -11.46 2.08 17.42
CA THR A 180 -12.18 2.68 16.30
C THR A 180 -13.07 3.84 16.74
N LEU A 181 -13.34 4.76 15.82
CA LEU A 181 -14.37 5.78 15.96
C LEU A 181 -15.42 5.54 14.88
N SER A 182 -16.70 5.60 15.24
CA SER A 182 -17.77 5.61 14.25
C SER A 182 -17.70 6.87 13.41
N TYR A 183 -18.15 6.79 12.17
CA TYR A 183 -18.22 7.95 11.27
C TYR A 183 -19.02 9.11 11.90
N ARG A 184 -20.06 8.81 12.68
CA ARG A 184 -20.84 9.82 13.39
C ARG A 184 -20.01 10.52 14.47
N GLU A 185 -19.21 9.80 15.24
CA GLU A 185 -18.33 10.38 16.25
C GLU A 185 -17.28 11.28 15.59
N VAL A 186 -16.71 10.86 14.46
CA VAL A 186 -15.76 11.67 13.68
C VAL A 186 -16.39 13.00 13.25
N LEU A 187 -17.61 12.98 12.71
CA LEU A 187 -18.32 14.20 12.31
C LEU A 187 -18.63 15.16 13.47
N GLN A 188 -18.73 14.66 14.69
CA GLN A 188 -18.99 15.46 15.89
C GLN A 188 -17.70 16.03 16.50
N LYS A 189 -16.58 15.33 16.32
CA LYS A 189 -15.29 15.63 16.96
C LYS A 189 -14.37 16.51 16.10
N ILE A 190 -14.52 16.51 14.78
CA ILE A 190 -13.65 17.23 13.85
C ILE A 190 -14.35 18.50 13.33
N ASP A 191 -13.60 19.61 13.28
CA ASP A 191 -14.09 20.86 12.68
C ASP A 191 -14.52 20.69 11.21
N ARG A 192 -15.58 21.41 10.82
CA ARG A 192 -16.15 21.30 9.46
C ARG A 192 -15.18 21.68 8.36
N ASN A 193 -14.25 22.61 8.60
CA ASN A 193 -13.26 23.00 7.60
C ASN A 193 -12.18 21.93 7.43
N VAL A 194 -11.85 21.20 8.50
CA VAL A 194 -10.96 20.03 8.41
C VAL A 194 -11.66 18.90 7.68
N LEU A 195 -12.93 18.60 8.00
CA LEU A 195 -13.74 17.56 7.35
C LEU A 195 -13.84 17.71 5.82
N LYS A 196 -13.94 18.95 5.31
CA LYS A 196 -13.98 19.21 3.85
C LYS A 196 -12.73 18.74 3.11
N ASN A 197 -11.60 18.67 3.83
CA ASN A 197 -10.32 18.22 3.30
C ASN A 197 -10.10 16.73 3.56
N LEU A 198 -11.06 15.99 4.12
CA LEU A 198 -10.95 14.55 4.33
C LEU A 198 -11.67 13.79 3.22
N GLU A 199 -11.08 12.67 2.81
CA GLU A 199 -11.70 11.70 1.91
C GLU A 199 -11.77 10.34 2.60
N PHE A 200 -12.98 9.87 2.87
CA PHE A 200 -13.19 8.57 3.51
C PHE A 200 -13.33 7.49 2.44
N VAL A 201 -12.33 6.62 2.35
CA VAL A 201 -12.32 5.52 1.39
C VAL A 201 -12.82 4.25 2.06
N LYS A 202 -13.95 3.75 1.55
CA LYS A 202 -14.56 2.52 2.06
C LYS A 202 -13.72 1.31 1.64
N MET A 203 -13.09 0.66 2.61
CA MET A 203 -12.30 -0.53 2.39
C MET A 203 -13.20 -1.71 2.03
N LYS A 204 -12.90 -2.35 0.89
CA LYS A 204 -13.60 -3.56 0.47
C LYS A 204 -13.18 -4.70 1.39
N ARG A 205 -14.14 -5.27 2.12
CA ARG A 205 -13.91 -6.49 2.90
C ARG A 205 -13.87 -7.68 1.95
N ILE A 206 -12.68 -8.22 1.71
CA ILE A 206 -12.51 -9.49 0.99
C ILE A 206 -12.45 -10.57 2.06
N MET A 207 -13.60 -11.21 2.34
CA MET A 207 -13.61 -12.45 3.12
C MET A 207 -13.08 -13.56 2.22
N LEU A 208 -11.79 -13.88 2.32
CA LEU A 208 -11.28 -15.11 1.72
C LEU A 208 -11.64 -16.24 2.68
N MET A 209 -12.17 -17.35 2.14
CA MET A 209 -12.58 -18.53 2.92
C MET A 209 -11.44 -19.14 3.77
N PHE A 210 -10.18 -18.84 3.42
CA PHE A 210 -9.00 -19.53 3.97
C PHE A 210 -7.84 -18.59 4.34
N ALA A 211 -8.01 -17.27 4.21
CA ALA A 211 -6.93 -16.33 4.47
C ALA A 211 -7.46 -15.00 5.00
N GLN A 212 -6.89 -14.54 6.10
CA GLN A 212 -7.16 -13.20 6.61
C GLN A 212 -6.47 -12.18 5.72
N THR A 213 -7.14 -11.07 5.42
CA THR A 213 -6.49 -9.94 4.76
C THR A 213 -5.91 -9.05 5.85
N PRO A 214 -4.57 -9.03 6.05
CA PRO A 214 -3.98 -8.18 7.08
C PRO A 214 -4.20 -6.71 6.72
N ILE A 215 -4.64 -5.94 7.70
CA ILE A 215 -4.86 -4.50 7.61
C ILE A 215 -3.62 -3.82 8.20
N PRO A 216 -2.80 -3.10 7.42
CA PRO A 216 -1.67 -2.36 7.96
C PRO A 216 -2.15 -1.32 8.97
N THR A 217 -1.45 -1.11 10.07
CA THR A 217 -1.73 -0.06 11.06
C THR A 217 -0.80 1.14 10.88
N TYR A 218 -1.13 2.26 11.52
CA TYR A 218 -0.40 3.53 11.39
C TYR A 218 1.07 3.46 11.86
N ASP A 219 1.44 2.43 12.60
CA ASP A 219 2.73 2.21 13.26
C ASP A 219 3.57 1.09 12.63
N GLY A 220 3.23 0.60 11.43
CA GLY A 220 3.99 -0.46 10.76
C GLY A 220 3.54 -1.88 11.08
N ALA A 221 2.65 -2.07 12.05
CA ALA A 221 2.10 -3.37 12.37
C ALA A 221 0.91 -3.73 11.47
N TYR A 222 0.26 -4.87 11.78
CA TYR A 222 -0.92 -5.33 11.10
C TYR A 222 -2.00 -5.70 12.12
N CYS A 223 -3.26 -5.51 11.74
CA CYS A 223 -4.43 -6.00 12.45
C CYS A 223 -5.37 -6.74 11.50
N ILE A 224 -6.39 -7.38 12.06
CA ILE A 224 -7.44 -8.12 11.35
C ILE A 224 -8.76 -7.80 12.03
N PHE A 225 -9.89 -8.03 11.35
CA PHE A 225 -11.19 -7.82 11.97
C PHE A 225 -11.38 -8.79 13.15
N ALA A 226 -11.86 -8.26 14.29
CA ALA A 226 -12.20 -9.09 15.45
C ALA A 226 -13.22 -10.20 15.11
N SER A 227 -14.13 -9.92 14.16
CA SER A 227 -15.07 -10.93 13.66
C SER A 227 -14.40 -12.06 12.88
N GLU A 228 -13.26 -11.82 12.22
CA GLU A 228 -12.50 -12.87 11.51
C GLU A 228 -11.74 -13.74 12.50
N VAL A 229 -11.13 -13.14 13.53
CA VAL A 229 -10.51 -13.90 14.63
C VAL A 229 -11.53 -14.81 15.29
N LEU A 230 -12.72 -14.30 15.60
CA LEU A 230 -13.78 -15.08 16.23
C LEU A 230 -14.24 -16.22 15.32
N TYR A 231 -14.42 -15.95 14.03
CA TYR A 231 -14.82 -16.96 13.06
C TYR A 231 -13.77 -18.09 12.97
N GLU A 232 -12.50 -17.76 12.84
CA GLU A 232 -11.40 -18.74 12.80
C GLU A 232 -11.33 -19.58 14.08
N LEU A 233 -11.44 -18.94 15.24
CA LEU A 233 -11.49 -19.66 16.51
C LEU A 233 -12.66 -20.64 16.57
N LEU A 234 -13.84 -20.23 16.09
CA LEU A 234 -15.02 -21.10 16.05
C LEU A 234 -14.83 -22.26 15.06
N VAL A 235 -14.29 -22.01 13.87
CA VAL A 235 -14.01 -23.04 12.86
C VAL A 235 -12.99 -24.04 13.39
N ASP A 236 -11.91 -23.59 14.00
CA ASP A 236 -10.90 -24.45 14.63
C ASP A 236 -11.51 -25.31 15.74
N MET A 237 -12.32 -24.71 16.62
CA MET A 237 -13.02 -25.44 17.69
C MET A 237 -13.99 -26.49 17.14
N ILE A 238 -14.77 -26.16 16.11
CA ILE A 238 -15.82 -27.03 15.56
C ILE A 238 -15.24 -28.12 14.66
N VAL A 239 -14.40 -27.74 13.71
CA VAL A 239 -13.97 -28.61 12.61
C VAL A 239 -12.71 -29.38 12.98
N ALA A 240 -11.66 -28.67 13.41
CA ALA A 240 -10.37 -29.28 13.66
C ALA A 240 -10.35 -30.02 15.00
N LYS A 241 -10.78 -29.33 16.07
CA LYS A 241 -10.78 -29.88 17.44
C LYS A 241 -12.03 -30.68 17.77
N LYS A 242 -13.09 -30.58 16.95
CA LYS A 242 -14.37 -31.29 17.12
C LYS A 242 -14.89 -31.20 18.56
N VAL A 243 -14.75 -30.02 19.17
CA VAL A 243 -15.01 -29.81 20.60
C VAL A 243 -16.41 -30.32 20.97
N PHE A 244 -17.42 -30.08 20.13
CA PHE A 244 -18.79 -30.53 20.39
C PHE A 244 -19.03 -32.04 20.25
N HIS A 245 -18.10 -32.78 19.65
CA HIS A 245 -18.17 -34.25 19.56
C HIS A 245 -17.36 -34.96 20.65
N THR A 246 -16.44 -34.25 21.32
CA THR A 246 -15.50 -34.83 22.29
C THR A 246 -15.83 -34.49 23.74
N ILE A 247 -16.68 -33.49 23.98
CA ILE A 247 -17.08 -33.06 25.33
C ILE A 247 -18.35 -33.76 25.82
N GLY A 248 -18.37 -34.16 27.10
CA GLY A 248 -19.58 -34.60 27.81
C GLY A 248 -20.37 -33.45 28.44
N GLU A 249 -21.52 -33.73 29.06
CA GLU A 249 -22.38 -32.72 29.69
C GLU A 249 -21.66 -31.90 30.78
N GLU A 250 -20.76 -32.54 31.54
CA GLU A 250 -19.98 -31.89 32.60
C GLU A 250 -19.02 -30.82 32.06
N SER A 251 -18.56 -30.98 30.82
CA SER A 251 -17.63 -30.07 30.14
C SER A 251 -18.32 -28.80 29.64
N TRP A 252 -19.65 -28.80 29.46
CA TRP A 252 -20.41 -27.62 29.04
C TRP A 252 -20.31 -26.46 30.03
N THR A 253 -20.16 -26.75 31.32
CA THR A 253 -19.99 -25.72 32.35
C THR A 253 -18.73 -24.90 32.11
N HIS A 254 -17.64 -25.54 31.67
CA HIS A 254 -16.37 -24.89 31.37
C HIS A 254 -16.46 -24.04 30.09
N ILE A 255 -17.13 -24.53 29.06
CA ILE A 255 -17.36 -23.78 27.81
C ILE A 255 -18.22 -22.53 28.08
N LYS A 256 -19.31 -22.67 28.84
CA LYS A 256 -20.13 -21.53 29.25
C LYS A 256 -19.31 -20.51 30.05
N LYS A 257 -18.43 -20.97 30.94
CA LYS A 257 -17.53 -20.09 31.72
C LYS A 257 -16.53 -19.37 30.81
N PHE A 258 -15.96 -20.05 29.82
CA PHE A 258 -15.08 -19.44 28.83
C PHE A 258 -15.80 -18.33 28.05
N PHE A 259 -16.93 -18.61 27.40
CA PHE A 259 -17.66 -17.57 26.65
C PHE A 259 -18.13 -16.41 27.55
N LYS A 260 -18.46 -16.69 28.80
CA LYS A 260 -18.79 -15.64 29.77
C LYS A 260 -17.58 -14.77 30.12
N SER A 261 -16.38 -15.36 30.20
CA SER A 261 -15.13 -14.62 30.41
C SER A 261 -14.68 -13.83 29.18
N THR A 262 -14.97 -14.30 27.97
CA THR A 262 -14.63 -13.56 26.74
C THR A 262 -15.59 -12.41 26.46
N LYS A 263 -16.82 -12.47 27.00
CA LYS A 263 -17.86 -11.43 26.80
C LYS A 263 -17.37 -10.02 27.14
N CYS A 264 -16.50 -9.86 28.14
CA CYS A 264 -15.99 -8.56 28.54
C CYS A 264 -15.01 -7.92 27.55
N TYR A 265 -14.47 -8.70 26.60
CA TYR A 265 -13.60 -8.22 25.51
C TYR A 265 -14.39 -7.73 24.29
N PHE A 266 -15.68 -8.05 24.20
CA PHE A 266 -16.58 -7.64 23.12
C PHE A 266 -17.66 -6.67 23.62
N ASP A 267 -17.45 -6.08 24.80
CA ASP A 267 -18.37 -5.12 25.39
C ASP A 267 -18.12 -3.74 24.77
N GLU A 268 -19.07 -3.29 23.95
CA GLU A 268 -19.04 -2.00 23.25
C GLU A 268 -18.88 -0.80 24.21
N SER A 269 -19.29 -0.94 25.48
CA SER A 269 -19.13 0.12 26.49
C SER A 269 -17.71 0.29 27.01
N ARG A 270 -16.79 -0.63 26.68
CA ARG A 270 -15.39 -0.62 27.16
C ARG A 270 -14.39 -0.11 26.13
N GLY A 271 -14.87 0.37 24.98
CA GLY A 271 -14.03 0.86 23.89
C GLY A 271 -13.29 -0.28 23.20
N VAL A 272 -13.93 -0.83 22.15
CA VAL A 272 -13.27 -1.65 21.13
C VAL A 272 -13.04 -0.79 19.90
#